data_AF-A0AAV8YQ21-F1
#
_entry.id   AF-A0AAV8YQ21-F1
#
_cell.length_a   1.000
_cell.length_b   1.000
_cell.length_c   1.000
_cell.angle_alpha   90.00
_cell.angle_beta   90.00
_cell.angle_gamma   90.00
#
_symmetry.space_group_name_H-M   'P 1'
#
loop_
_entity.id
_entity.type
_entity.pdbx_description
1 polymer ?
#
loop_
_entity_poly.entity_id
_entity_poly.type
_entity_poly.pdbx_seq_one_letter_code
_entity_poly.pdbx_strand_id
1 'polypeptide(L)'
;YKRRGVDENGEVANYVETEQIISYQSHEVSFVQVRGSVPVYWSQPGFKYRPPPRIDKGEAETKVAFETHFNKEIQKYGPICVINLVDQTGKEKVIFDAYSHYILEYNSPFITYVTYDFHEYCRGMHFENVSILINAIIDVIKDMNYCWRDKQGHICSQNGVFRVNCIDCLDRTNVVQ
;
A
#
# COMPACT_ATOMS: atom_id res chain seq x y z
N TYR A 1 17.94 -10.04 -10.47
CA TYR A 1 16.51 -10.44 -10.46
C TYR A 1 15.72 -9.34 -9.77
N LYS A 2 15.04 -8.44 -10.50
CA LYS A 2 14.07 -7.52 -9.88
C LYS A 2 12.72 -8.24 -9.89
N ARG A 3 12.39 -8.97 -8.81
CA ARG A 3 11.05 -9.55 -8.66
C ARG A 3 10.07 -8.40 -8.39
N ARG A 4 8.95 -8.43 -9.10
CA ARG A 4 7.86 -7.46 -9.08
C ARG A 4 6.55 -8.24 -9.23
N GLY A 5 5.46 -7.63 -8.80
CA GLY A 5 4.16 -8.26 -8.83
C GLY A 5 3.91 -9.27 -7.72
N VAL A 6 2.88 -10.07 -7.94
CA VAL A 6 2.42 -11.17 -7.09
C VAL A 6 2.90 -12.52 -7.64
N ASP A 7 3.03 -13.50 -6.76
CA ASP A 7 3.23 -14.90 -7.13
C ASP A 7 1.93 -15.73 -7.03
N GLU A 8 2.03 -17.03 -7.33
CA GLU A 8 0.89 -17.96 -7.34
C GLU A 8 0.28 -18.21 -5.96
N ASN A 9 1.02 -17.90 -4.89
CA ASN A 9 0.54 -17.99 -3.52
C ASN A 9 -0.11 -16.69 -3.04
N GLY A 10 -0.17 -15.65 -3.88
CA GLY A 10 -0.64 -14.33 -3.46
C GLY A 10 0.42 -13.53 -2.69
N GLU A 11 1.69 -13.92 -2.72
CA GLU A 11 2.77 -13.17 -2.06
C GLU A 11 3.34 -12.12 -3.02
N VAL A 12 3.51 -10.88 -2.55
CA VAL A 12 4.03 -9.79 -3.37
C VAL A 12 5.51 -9.56 -3.15
N ALA A 13 6.22 -9.16 -4.21
CA ALA A 13 7.60 -8.73 -4.08
C ALA A 13 7.74 -7.43 -3.26
N ASN A 14 8.90 -7.26 -2.62
CA ASN A 14 9.26 -6.07 -1.82
C ASN A 14 8.25 -5.74 -0.72
N TYR A 15 7.61 -6.76 -0.14
CA TYR A 15 6.73 -6.60 1.01
C TYR A 15 7.53 -6.26 2.26
N VAL A 16 7.18 -5.17 2.94
CA VAL A 16 7.83 -4.70 4.16
C VAL A 16 6.77 -4.17 5.12
N GLU A 17 6.84 -4.65 6.36
CA GLU A 17 6.12 -4.10 7.50
C GLU A 17 7.03 -3.09 8.21
N THR A 18 6.51 -1.90 8.51
CA THR A 18 7.20 -0.86 9.27
C THR A 18 6.40 -0.59 10.52
N GLU A 19 7.03 -0.79 11.69
CA GLU A 19 6.42 -0.52 12.98
C GLU A 19 7.11 0.67 13.64
N GLN A 20 6.34 1.68 14.02
CA GLN A 20 6.80 2.79 14.85
C GLN A 20 6.37 2.54 16.29
N ILE A 21 7.34 2.50 17.20
CA ILE A 21 7.10 2.30 18.64
C ILE A 21 7.47 3.56 19.40
N ILE A 22 6.57 4.03 20.27
CA ILE A 22 6.78 5.17 21.17
C ILE A 22 6.58 4.68 22.59
N SER A 23 7.60 4.86 23.42
CA SER A 23 7.55 4.54 24.85
C SER A 23 7.66 5.81 25.67
N TYR A 24 6.69 6.06 26.55
CA TYR A 24 6.71 7.18 27.48
C TYR A 24 6.19 6.75 28.86
N GLN A 25 7.06 6.85 29.87
CA GLN A 25 6.78 6.36 31.23
C GLN A 25 6.36 4.89 31.23
N SER A 26 5.12 4.59 31.65
CA SER A 26 4.53 3.25 31.66
C SER A 26 3.80 2.90 30.37
N HIS A 27 3.69 3.82 29.42
CA HIS A 27 2.91 3.63 28.20
C HIS A 27 3.81 3.25 27.03
N GLU A 28 3.36 2.26 26.27
CA GLU A 28 3.98 1.79 25.03
C GLU A 28 2.91 1.81 23.94
N VAL A 29 3.19 2.54 22.87
CA VAL A 29 2.31 2.63 21.70
C VAL A 29 3.06 2.09 20.50
N SER A 30 2.39 1.27 19.67
CA SER A 30 2.91 0.89 18.38
C SER A 30 1.91 1.10 17.24
N PHE A 31 2.44 1.47 16.09
CA PHE A 31 1.67 1.68 14.87
C PHE A 31 2.38 1.04 13.68
N VAL A 32 1.67 0.18 12.97
CA VAL A 32 2.17 -0.61 11.86
C VAL A 32 1.65 -0.07 10.53
N GLN A 33 2.53 0.02 9.54
CA GLN A 33 2.19 0.27 8.15
C GLN A 33 2.86 -0.78 7.27
N VAL A 34 2.25 -1.10 6.13
CA VAL A 34 2.83 -2.04 5.17
C VAL A 34 3.08 -1.37 3.83
N ARG A 35 4.13 -1.81 3.16
CA ARG A 35 4.40 -1.46 1.76
C ARG A 35 4.70 -2.73 0.98
N GLY A 36 4.33 -2.74 -0.29
CA GLY A 36 4.56 -3.89 -1.15
C GLY A 36 4.36 -3.55 -2.62
N SER A 37 4.81 -4.45 -3.49
CA SER A 37 4.50 -4.37 -4.90
C SER A 37 2.98 -4.44 -5.13
N VAL A 38 2.53 -3.84 -6.24
CA VAL A 38 1.15 -3.99 -6.72
C VAL A 38 0.87 -5.50 -6.94
N PRO A 39 -0.23 -6.05 -6.38
CA PRO A 39 -0.53 -7.48 -6.36
C PRO A 39 -1.11 -7.99 -7.69
N VAL A 40 -0.46 -7.67 -8.80
CA VAL A 40 -0.77 -8.20 -10.13
C VAL A 40 0.45 -8.90 -10.71
N TYR A 41 0.31 -9.73 -11.73
CA TYR A 41 1.47 -10.32 -12.40
C TYR A 41 2.09 -9.32 -13.36
N TRP A 42 3.23 -8.74 -13.01
CA TRP A 42 3.88 -7.75 -13.85
C TRP A 42 5.40 -7.74 -13.70
N SER A 43 6.07 -7.30 -14.77
CA SER A 43 7.51 -7.22 -14.83
C SER A 43 7.98 -5.95 -15.55
N GLN A 44 9.25 -5.63 -15.34
CA GLN A 44 9.97 -4.55 -16.02
C GLN A 44 11.22 -5.15 -16.67
N PRO A 45 11.08 -5.83 -17.82
CA PRO A 45 12.16 -6.54 -18.47
C PRO A 45 12.95 -5.59 -19.37
N GLY A 46 14.27 -5.69 -19.28
CA GLY A 46 15.18 -4.93 -20.13
C GLY A 46 16.42 -4.46 -19.37
N PHE A 47 17.46 -4.16 -20.13
CA PHE A 47 18.74 -3.64 -19.61
C PHE A 47 18.77 -2.11 -19.52
N LYS A 48 17.74 -1.42 -20.04
CA LYS A 48 17.63 0.05 -19.96
C LYS A 48 17.30 0.49 -18.54
N TYR A 49 17.75 1.69 -18.17
CA TYR A 49 17.33 2.35 -16.94
C TYR A 49 15.81 2.61 -16.99
N ARG A 50 15.05 2.03 -16.06
CA ARG A 50 13.57 2.03 -15.97
C ARG A 50 12.87 1.56 -17.27
N PRO A 51 12.88 0.24 -17.58
CA PRO A 51 12.12 -0.28 -18.70
C PRO A 51 10.61 -0.17 -18.43
N PRO A 52 9.77 -0.05 -19.48
CA PRO A 52 8.34 0.08 -19.30
C PRO A 52 7.77 -1.18 -18.62
N PRO A 53 6.86 -1.02 -17.63
CA PRO A 53 6.19 -2.15 -17.02
C PRO A 53 5.23 -2.81 -18.02
N ARG A 54 5.00 -4.12 -17.83
CA ARG A 54 4.01 -4.89 -18.59
C ARG A 54 3.32 -5.90 -17.67
N ILE A 55 2.08 -6.24 -17.99
CA ILE A 55 1.35 -7.35 -17.36
C ILE A 55 1.82 -8.66 -17.98
N ASP A 56 2.10 -9.66 -17.15
CA ASP A 56 2.70 -10.93 -17.57
C ASP A 56 1.69 -12.07 -17.69
N LYS A 57 0.56 -12.03 -16.97
CA LYS A 57 -0.46 -13.08 -16.98
C LYS A 57 -1.86 -12.54 -17.34
N GLY A 58 -2.75 -13.44 -17.74
CA GLY A 58 -4.13 -13.12 -18.08
C GLY A 58 -5.01 -12.76 -16.88
N GLU A 59 -6.23 -12.34 -17.17
CA GLU A 59 -7.14 -11.81 -16.14
C GLU A 59 -7.54 -12.84 -15.09
N ALA A 60 -7.88 -14.05 -15.50
CA ALA A 60 -8.35 -15.10 -14.59
C ALA A 60 -7.29 -15.50 -13.55
N GLU A 61 -6.04 -15.70 -13.97
CA GLU A 61 -4.93 -16.02 -13.06
C GLU A 61 -4.61 -14.86 -12.13
N THR A 62 -4.60 -13.63 -12.67
CA THR A 62 -4.30 -12.42 -11.89
C THR A 62 -5.36 -12.18 -10.83
N LYS A 63 -6.64 -12.36 -11.17
CA LYS A 63 -7.76 -12.24 -10.24
C LYS A 63 -7.60 -13.17 -9.04
N VAL A 64 -7.33 -14.45 -9.29
CA VAL A 64 -7.16 -15.44 -8.20
C VAL A 64 -6.02 -15.06 -7.26
N ALA A 65 -4.86 -14.65 -7.81
CA ALA A 65 -3.72 -14.23 -7.01
C ALA A 65 -4.00 -12.93 -6.22
N PHE A 66 -4.70 -11.97 -6.84
CA PHE A 66 -5.11 -10.71 -6.24
C PHE A 66 -6.06 -10.92 -5.06
N GLU A 67 -7.11 -11.73 -5.26
CA GLU A 67 -8.07 -12.08 -4.21
C GLU A 67 -7.38 -12.83 -3.07
N THR A 68 -6.52 -13.80 -3.39
CA THR A 68 -5.72 -14.53 -2.39
C THR A 68 -4.87 -13.58 -1.56
N HIS A 69 -4.20 -12.62 -2.21
CA HIS A 69 -3.37 -11.63 -1.55
C HIS A 69 -4.19 -10.77 -0.56
N PHE A 70 -5.29 -10.17 -1.02
CA PHE A 70 -6.09 -9.29 -0.17
C PHE A 70 -6.86 -10.03 0.91
N ASN A 71 -7.31 -11.26 0.66
CA ASN A 71 -7.91 -12.11 1.69
C ASN A 71 -6.92 -12.35 2.85
N LYS A 72 -5.65 -12.63 2.54
CA LYS A 72 -4.59 -12.79 3.56
C LYS A 72 -4.32 -11.50 4.32
N GLU A 73 -4.20 -10.37 3.60
CA GLU A 73 -3.96 -9.07 4.23
C GLU A 73 -5.11 -8.67 5.16
N ILE A 74 -6.36 -8.85 4.73
CA ILE A 74 -7.55 -8.54 5.53
C ILE A 74 -7.62 -9.46 6.75
N GLN A 75 -7.30 -10.75 6.59
CA GLN A 75 -7.24 -11.68 7.70
C GLN A 75 -6.17 -11.29 8.73
N LYS A 76 -5.03 -10.76 8.28
CA LYS A 76 -3.90 -10.41 9.15
C LYS A 76 -4.11 -9.08 9.87
N TYR A 77 -4.59 -8.05 9.17
CA TYR A 77 -4.63 -6.68 9.70
C TYR A 77 -6.04 -6.10 9.88
N GLY A 78 -7.07 -6.76 9.36
CA GLY A 78 -8.42 -6.19 9.27
C GLY A 78 -8.56 -5.24 8.07
N PRO A 79 -9.41 -4.19 8.17
CA PRO A 79 -9.53 -3.13 7.17
C PRO A 79 -8.20 -2.61 6.62
N ILE A 80 -8.10 -2.46 5.30
CA ILE A 80 -6.90 -1.98 4.62
C ILE A 80 -7.21 -0.68 3.90
N CYS A 81 -6.42 0.36 4.18
CA CYS A 81 -6.41 1.58 3.38
C CYS A 81 -5.24 1.53 2.41
N VAL A 82 -5.53 1.27 1.14
CA VAL A 82 -4.54 1.25 0.06
C VAL A 82 -4.28 2.67 -0.40
N ILE A 83 -3.01 3.10 -0.36
CA ILE A 83 -2.54 4.38 -0.88
C ILE A 83 -1.69 4.10 -2.12
N ASN A 84 -2.29 4.30 -3.29
CA ASN A 84 -1.65 4.10 -4.57
C ASN A 84 -0.97 5.39 -5.05
N LEU A 85 0.37 5.36 -5.06
CA LEU A 85 1.24 6.46 -5.51
C LEU A 85 1.80 6.24 -6.92
N VAL A 86 1.27 5.27 -7.67
CA VAL A 86 1.69 4.98 -9.04
C VAL A 86 1.21 6.08 -9.98
N ASP A 87 2.05 6.50 -10.92
CA ASP A 87 1.71 7.57 -11.85
C ASP A 87 0.50 7.19 -12.71
N GLN A 88 -0.47 8.10 -12.77
CA GLN A 88 -1.70 7.89 -13.56
C GLN A 88 -1.48 8.14 -15.06
N THR A 89 -0.30 8.65 -15.41
CA THR A 89 0.10 8.98 -16.78
C THR A 89 1.44 8.31 -17.14
N GLY A 90 1.76 8.30 -18.44
CA GLY A 90 3.03 7.77 -18.91
C GLY A 90 3.13 6.25 -18.81
N LYS A 91 4.33 5.75 -18.47
CA LYS A 91 4.66 4.33 -18.58
C LYS A 91 4.06 3.48 -17.47
N GLU A 92 3.80 4.05 -16.29
CA GLU A 92 3.29 3.31 -15.13
C GLU A 92 1.76 3.12 -15.17
N LYS A 93 1.08 3.86 -16.05
CA LYS A 93 -0.38 3.83 -16.22
C LYS A 93 -0.92 2.41 -16.40
N VAL A 94 -0.21 1.53 -17.11
CA VAL A 94 -0.63 0.12 -17.29
C VAL A 94 -0.77 -0.63 -15.95
N ILE A 95 0.06 -0.31 -14.95
CA ILE A 95 -0.03 -0.90 -13.62
C ILE A 95 -1.11 -0.21 -12.79
N PHE A 96 -1.23 1.12 -12.91
CA PHE A 96 -2.31 1.88 -12.28
C PHE A 96 -3.69 1.38 -12.70
N ASP A 97 -3.90 1.23 -14.01
CA ASP A 97 -5.16 0.77 -14.60
C ASP A 97 -5.48 -0.66 -14.14
N ALA A 98 -4.50 -1.56 -14.21
CA ALA A 98 -4.67 -2.95 -13.77
C ALA A 98 -5.02 -3.02 -12.27
N TYR A 99 -4.31 -2.26 -11.42
CA TYR A 99 -4.58 -2.28 -10.00
C TYR A 99 -5.98 -1.73 -9.68
N SER A 100 -6.34 -0.59 -10.28
CA SER A 100 -7.65 0.04 -10.09
C SER A 100 -8.77 -0.90 -10.54
N HIS A 101 -8.59 -1.57 -11.69
CA HIS A 101 -9.54 -2.55 -12.20
C HIS A 101 -9.80 -3.68 -11.19
N TYR A 102 -8.75 -4.35 -10.68
CA TYR A 102 -8.93 -5.47 -9.75
C TYR A 102 -9.43 -5.05 -8.36
N ILE A 103 -9.07 -3.85 -7.88
CA ILE A 103 -9.65 -3.30 -6.65
C ILE A 103 -11.17 -3.13 -6.81
N LEU A 104 -11.60 -2.52 -7.91
CA LEU A 104 -13.01 -2.27 -8.19
C LEU A 104 -13.78 -3.57 -8.42
N GLU A 105 -13.16 -4.55 -9.07
CA GLU A 105 -13.77 -5.87 -9.28
C GLU A 105 -13.90 -6.66 -7.98
N TYR A 106 -12.87 -6.63 -7.11
CA TYR A 106 -12.89 -7.31 -5.81
C TYR A 106 -13.95 -6.71 -4.86
N ASN A 107 -14.19 -5.40 -4.95
CA ASN A 107 -15.30 -4.68 -4.31
C ASN A 107 -15.52 -5.05 -2.82
N SER A 108 -14.42 -5.17 -2.07
CA SER A 108 -14.49 -5.54 -0.66
C SER A 108 -14.82 -4.34 0.23
N PRO A 109 -15.76 -4.46 1.19
CA PRO A 109 -16.07 -3.39 2.12
C PRO A 109 -14.93 -3.11 3.12
N PHE A 110 -13.94 -4.00 3.20
CA PHE A 110 -12.76 -3.85 4.06
C PHE A 110 -11.60 -3.14 3.37
N ILE A 111 -11.76 -2.70 2.12
CA ILE A 111 -10.72 -1.98 1.39
C ILE A 111 -11.18 -0.57 1.09
N THR A 112 -10.40 0.40 1.55
CA THR A 112 -10.47 1.78 1.08
C THR A 112 -9.34 2.00 0.09
N TYR A 113 -9.67 2.44 -1.13
CA TYR A 113 -8.68 2.68 -2.18
C TYR A 113 -8.52 4.18 -2.45
N VAL A 114 -7.33 4.68 -2.19
CA VAL A 114 -6.98 6.09 -2.38
C VAL A 114 -5.89 6.18 -3.45
N THR A 115 -6.15 7.01 -4.46
CA THR A 115 -5.15 7.33 -5.48
C THR A 115 -4.61 8.73 -5.22
N TYR A 116 -3.30 8.88 -5.31
CA TYR A 116 -2.66 10.17 -5.10
C TYR A 116 -1.48 10.31 -6.07
N ASP A 117 -1.65 11.17 -7.09
CA ASP A 117 -0.58 11.43 -8.06
C ASP A 117 0.49 12.31 -7.42
N PHE A 118 1.49 11.66 -6.82
CA PHE A 118 2.56 12.35 -6.11
C PHE A 118 3.34 13.32 -7.01
N HIS A 119 3.48 13.05 -8.32
CA HIS A 119 4.21 13.95 -9.22
C HIS A 119 3.42 15.22 -9.53
N GLU A 120 2.10 15.12 -9.64
CA GLU A 120 1.25 16.27 -9.85
C GLU A 120 1.17 17.13 -8.59
N TYR A 121 0.88 16.51 -7.45
CA TYR A 121 0.63 17.24 -6.21
C TYR A 121 1.91 17.72 -5.50
N CYS A 122 3.03 17.01 -5.57
CA CYS A 122 4.27 17.40 -4.89
C CYS A 122 5.31 18.05 -5.84
N ARG A 123 4.89 18.47 -7.03
CA ARG A 123 5.74 19.21 -7.98
C ARG A 123 6.34 20.43 -7.28
N GLY A 124 7.66 20.64 -7.41
CA GLY A 124 8.34 21.78 -6.78
C GLY A 124 8.66 21.61 -5.28
N MET A 125 8.63 20.39 -4.73
CA MET A 125 8.88 20.08 -3.31
C MET A 125 7.83 20.67 -2.35
N HIS A 126 6.60 20.89 -2.82
CA HIS A 126 5.46 21.26 -1.98
C HIS A 126 4.93 20.04 -1.19
N PHE A 127 5.75 19.51 -0.27
CA PHE A 127 5.38 18.40 0.60
C PHE A 127 4.20 18.71 1.52
N GLU A 128 3.89 19.99 1.70
CA GLU A 128 2.67 20.46 2.37
C GLU A 128 1.40 19.84 1.77
N ASN A 129 1.39 19.50 0.48
CA ASN A 129 0.24 18.87 -0.17
C ASN A 129 -0.03 17.43 0.30
N VAL A 130 0.92 16.77 0.97
CA VAL A 130 0.64 15.51 1.68
C VAL A 130 -0.44 15.71 2.75
N SER A 131 -0.57 16.90 3.32
CA SER A 131 -1.68 17.21 4.24
C SER A 131 -3.05 17.06 3.59
N ILE A 132 -3.19 17.22 2.26
CA ILE A 132 -4.44 17.00 1.53
C ILE A 132 -4.81 15.52 1.60
N LEU A 133 -3.84 14.63 1.36
CA LEU A 133 -4.04 13.18 1.47
C LEU A 133 -4.41 12.81 2.91
N ILE A 134 -3.66 13.30 3.91
CA ILE A 134 -3.93 13.03 5.33
C ILE A 134 -5.33 13.51 5.73
N ASN A 135 -5.72 14.71 5.32
CA ASN A 135 -7.05 15.25 5.60
C ASN A 135 -8.16 14.42 4.93
N ALA A 136 -7.92 13.88 3.73
CA ALA A 136 -8.88 13.03 3.04
C ALA A 136 -9.07 11.66 3.71
N ILE A 137 -8.06 11.16 4.42
CA ILE A 137 -8.08 9.85 5.10
C ILE A 137 -8.13 9.95 6.63
N ILE A 138 -8.37 11.14 7.18
CA ILE A 138 -8.27 11.39 8.62
C ILE A 138 -9.22 10.51 9.45
N ASP A 139 -10.41 10.26 8.93
CA ASP A 139 -11.39 9.41 9.61
C ASP A 139 -10.98 7.93 9.53
N VAL A 140 -10.35 7.51 8.43
CA VAL A 140 -9.75 6.18 8.31
C VAL A 140 -8.59 6.00 9.30
N ILE A 141 -7.75 7.02 9.49
CA ILE A 141 -6.67 7.01 10.49
C ILE A 141 -7.24 6.82 11.90
N LYS A 142 -8.33 7.53 12.23
CA LYS A 142 -8.97 7.43 13.55
C LYS A 142 -9.54 6.03 13.80
N ASP A 143 -10.23 5.47 12.79
CA ASP A 143 -10.85 4.15 12.91
C ASP A 143 -9.81 3.02 12.97
N MET A 144 -8.67 3.20 12.30
CA MET A 144 -7.55 2.24 12.31
C MET A 144 -6.95 2.05 13.70
N ASN A 145 -6.98 3.09 14.53
CA ASN A 145 -6.41 3.11 15.88
C ASN A 145 -4.91 2.75 15.89
N TYR A 146 -4.35 2.50 17.07
CA TYR A 146 -2.98 2.03 17.30
C TYR A 146 -2.96 1.00 18.42
N CYS A 147 -1.87 0.23 18.52
CA CYS A 147 -1.67 -0.64 19.66
C CYS A 147 -1.22 0.21 20.85
N TRP A 148 -1.89 0.09 21.99
CA TRP A 148 -1.51 0.81 23.21
C TRP A 148 -1.55 -0.14 24.40
N ARG A 149 -0.45 -0.15 25.15
CA ARG A 149 -0.29 -0.90 26.40
C ARG A 149 0.24 0.00 27.50
N ASP A 150 -0.11 -0.32 28.73
CA ASP A 150 0.56 0.20 29.91
C ASP A 150 0.90 -0.88 30.95
N LYS A 151 1.28 -0.46 32.16
CA LYS A 151 1.56 -1.35 33.30
C LYS A 151 0.35 -2.19 33.75
N GLN A 152 -0.87 -1.72 33.50
CA GLN A 152 -2.11 -2.39 33.88
C GLN A 152 -2.54 -3.39 32.79
N GLY A 153 -2.09 -3.20 31.56
CA GLY A 153 -2.20 -4.18 30.49
C GLY A 153 -2.46 -3.55 29.13
N HIS A 154 -3.11 -4.33 28.28
CA HIS A 154 -3.54 -3.89 26.94
C HIS A 154 -4.71 -2.90 27.07
N ILE A 155 -4.60 -1.76 26.37
CA ILE A 155 -5.61 -0.70 26.35
C ILE A 155 -6.40 -0.76 25.05
N CYS A 156 -5.71 -0.80 23.90
CA CYS A 156 -6.34 -0.93 22.59
C CYS A 156 -5.40 -1.56 21.55
N SER A 157 -6.00 -2.06 20.47
CA SER A 157 -5.30 -2.63 19.32
C SER A 157 -5.49 -1.76 18.09
N GLN A 158 -4.51 -1.80 17.20
CA GLN A 158 -4.67 -1.37 15.82
C GLN A 158 -5.59 -2.37 15.09
N ASN A 159 -6.60 -1.85 14.38
CA ASN A 159 -7.67 -2.64 13.74
C ASN A 159 -7.67 -2.50 12.21
N GLY A 160 -6.60 -1.97 11.62
CA GLY A 160 -6.45 -1.85 10.19
C GLY A 160 -5.02 -1.49 9.82
N VAL A 161 -4.71 -1.39 8.53
CA VAL A 161 -3.35 -1.02 8.10
C VAL A 161 -3.37 -0.12 6.87
N PHE A 162 -2.43 0.83 6.82
CA PHE A 162 -2.10 1.52 5.58
C PHE A 162 -1.20 0.64 4.73
N ARG A 163 -1.64 0.37 3.51
CA ARG A 163 -0.83 -0.29 2.49
C ARG A 163 -0.41 0.73 1.44
N VAL A 164 0.86 1.09 1.43
CA VAL A 164 1.40 2.05 0.46
C VAL A 164 2.13 1.31 -0.65
N ASN A 165 1.84 1.66 -1.91
CA ASN A 165 2.54 1.08 -3.05
C ASN A 165 3.13 2.17 -3.95
N CYS A 166 4.35 1.92 -4.43
CA CYS A 166 5.04 2.72 -5.43
C CYS A 166 5.89 1.78 -6.32
N ILE A 167 6.06 2.12 -7.60
CA ILE A 167 6.79 1.26 -8.53
C ILE A 167 8.32 1.37 -8.36
N ASP A 168 8.85 2.58 -8.11
CA ASP A 168 10.28 2.86 -8.29
C ASP A 168 10.91 3.81 -7.24
N CYS A 169 10.17 4.32 -6.26
CA CYS A 169 10.69 5.37 -5.37
C CYS A 169 10.44 5.04 -3.90
N LEU A 170 11.42 4.40 -3.25
CA LEU A 170 11.51 4.31 -1.78
C LEU A 170 11.34 5.71 -1.14
N ASP A 171 11.82 6.76 -1.80
CA ASP A 171 11.71 8.14 -1.33
C ASP A 171 10.26 8.63 -1.19
N ARG A 172 9.32 8.16 -2.04
CA ARG A 172 7.91 8.58 -1.96
C ARG A 172 7.17 7.86 -0.85
N THR A 173 7.40 6.56 -0.73
CA THR A 173 6.78 5.76 0.33
C THR A 173 7.28 6.21 1.70
N ASN A 174 8.58 6.52 1.83
CA ASN A 174 9.16 7.02 3.09
C ASN A 174 8.69 8.43 3.46
N VAL A 175 8.17 9.23 2.54
CA VAL A 175 7.59 10.55 2.84
C VAL A 175 6.13 10.43 3.29
N VAL A 176 5.43 9.39 2.82
CA VAL A 176 4.04 9.12 3.20
C VAL A 176 3.94 8.33 4.51
N GLN A 177 4.91 7.45 4.77
CA GLN A 177 5.11 6.79 6.07
C GLN A 177 5.70 7.78 7.08
#